data_AF-A0A377PH94-F1
#
_entry.id   AF-A0A377PH94-F1
#
_cell.length_a   1.000
_cell.length_b   1.000
_cell.length_c   1.000
_cell.angle_alpha   90.00
_cell.angle_beta   90.00
_cell.angle_gamma   90.00
#
_symmetry.space_group_name_H-M   'P 1'
#
loop_
_entity.id
_entity.type
_entity.pdbx_description
1 polymer ?
#
loop_
_entity_poly.entity_id
_entity_poly.type
_entity_poly.pdbx_seq_one_letter_code
_entity_poly.pdbx_strand_id
1 'polypeptide(L)'
;MNKTKWASVSLTEYGWFVPPPIHWDEEKGTGSPYFTWVYGCQIAEVRVNTSTGKTDLLHVTAAHDVGHIINPVGFNGQVSGGIAQGFGYALLEDFNIENGQVKSENFDTYLLPTIKDIPEITIIGVENPDQAGPLGAKGIGEPATELAAAAINNALSFALNARFNKLPLTLEQVILGYNLKKPARQSELIGWKPITKKQVLRLTDVTVTRAKTLPEALALLAQDDVSIIAGGTDVIVQGRLQTKAMNLIDISRIPELTQITEDNGAVVIGAAGDI
;
A
#
# COMPACT_ATOMS: atom_id res chain seq x y z
N MET A 1 31.11 41.75 23.64
CA MET A 1 32.00 40.97 24.55
C MET A 1 31.24 39.73 24.99
N ASN A 2 31.77 38.53 24.73
CA ASN A 2 31.07 37.27 25.02
C ASN A 2 31.06 37.02 26.54
N LYS A 3 29.97 37.41 27.22
CA LYS A 3 29.86 37.45 28.70
C LYS A 3 30.04 36.08 29.35
N THR A 4 29.75 35.00 28.64
CA THR A 4 29.83 33.61 29.11
C THR A 4 31.27 33.14 29.34
N LYS A 5 32.22 33.56 28.49
CA LYS A 5 33.66 33.24 28.66
C LYS A 5 34.23 33.80 29.97
N TRP A 6 33.73 34.96 30.41
CA TRP A 6 34.19 35.63 31.63
C TRP A 6 33.52 35.08 32.90
N ALA A 7 32.36 34.43 32.76
CA ALA A 7 31.61 33.88 33.88
C ALA A 7 31.98 32.41 34.19
N SER A 8 32.86 31.78 33.41
CA SER A 8 33.23 30.35 33.54
C SER A 8 32.02 29.40 33.57
N VAL A 9 30.92 29.78 32.92
CA VAL A 9 29.70 28.97 32.84
C VAL A 9 29.84 27.99 31.68
N SER A 10 29.59 26.70 31.95
CA SER A 10 29.51 25.66 30.91
C SER A 10 28.39 25.99 29.93
N LEU A 11 28.70 25.93 28.63
CA LEU A 11 27.71 26.09 27.54
C LEU A 11 27.35 24.74 26.91
N THR A 12 27.64 23.65 27.60
CA THR A 12 27.29 22.29 27.20
C THR A 12 26.05 21.85 27.95
N GLU A 13 25.07 21.34 27.21
CA GLU A 13 23.85 20.74 27.75
C GLU A 13 23.57 19.43 27.02
N TYR A 14 22.86 18.51 27.67
CA TYR A 14 22.43 17.24 27.07
C TYR A 14 20.91 17.16 27.04
N GLY A 15 20.34 16.72 25.91
CA GLY A 15 18.92 16.48 25.76
C GLY A 15 18.65 15.06 25.29
N TRP A 16 17.55 14.48 25.75
CA TRP A 16 17.03 13.19 25.28
C TRP A 16 15.50 13.27 25.17
N PHE A 17 14.94 12.46 24.29
CA PHE A 17 13.50 12.34 24.10
C PHE A 17 13.09 10.87 24.31
N VAL A 18 12.03 10.67 25.08
CA VAL A 18 11.40 9.37 25.26
C VAL A 18 10.02 9.46 24.61
N PRO A 19 9.72 8.65 23.59
CA PRO A 19 8.42 8.70 22.93
C PRO A 19 7.30 8.32 23.92
N PRO A 20 6.06 8.80 23.70
CA PRO A 20 4.90 8.37 24.47
C PRO A 20 4.77 6.84 24.50
N PRO A 21 4.28 6.26 25.62
CA PRO A 21 4.13 4.81 25.72
C PRO A 21 3.12 4.28 24.70
N ILE A 22 3.50 3.20 24.02
CA ILE A 22 2.65 2.41 23.11
C ILE A 22 2.39 1.03 23.70
N HIS A 23 1.32 0.37 23.27
CA HIS A 23 0.98 -0.99 23.71
C HIS A 23 0.42 -1.82 22.56
N TRP A 24 0.89 -3.06 22.45
CA TRP A 24 0.38 -4.04 21.50
C TRP A 24 0.38 -5.43 22.14
N ASP A 25 -0.76 -6.11 22.11
CA ASP A 25 -0.93 -7.51 22.53
C ASP A 25 -0.98 -8.39 21.28
N GLU A 26 0.11 -9.15 21.03
CA GLU A 26 0.24 -9.99 19.85
C GLU A 26 -0.72 -11.18 19.82
N GLU A 27 -1.11 -11.71 20.99
CA GLU A 27 -2.02 -12.86 21.02
C GLU A 27 -3.46 -12.43 20.71
N LYS A 28 -3.84 -11.22 21.11
CA LYS A 28 -5.18 -10.68 20.86
C LYS A 28 -5.28 -9.84 19.59
N GLY A 29 -4.16 -9.35 19.06
CA GLY A 29 -4.14 -8.39 17.95
C GLY A 29 -4.77 -7.04 18.33
N THR A 30 -4.61 -6.61 19.58
CA THR A 30 -5.24 -5.39 20.11
C THR A 30 -4.22 -4.47 20.76
N GLY A 31 -4.41 -3.16 20.62
CA GLY A 31 -3.58 -2.15 21.30
C GLY A 31 -3.51 -0.83 20.55
N SER A 32 -2.67 0.07 21.04
CA SER A 32 -2.25 1.31 20.37
C SER A 32 -0.76 1.21 20.03
N PRO A 33 -0.41 0.68 18.83
CA PRO A 33 0.98 0.40 18.46
C PRO A 33 1.79 1.66 18.08
N TYR A 34 1.12 2.78 17.83
CA TYR A 34 1.74 4.04 17.46
C TYR A 34 1.28 5.15 18.42
N PHE A 35 1.98 6.28 18.40
CA PHE A 35 1.64 7.49 19.16
C PHE A 35 1.41 8.71 18.25
N THR A 36 1.67 8.57 16.95
CA THR A 36 1.46 9.57 15.90
C THR A 36 0.99 8.85 14.63
N TRP A 37 0.14 9.51 13.84
CA TRP A 37 -0.42 8.99 12.60
C TRP A 37 -0.29 10.01 11.49
N VAL A 38 0.12 9.53 10.33
CA VAL A 38 0.27 10.29 9.10
C VAL A 38 -0.82 9.83 8.16
N TYR A 39 -1.49 10.78 7.52
CA TYR A 39 -2.55 10.49 6.56
C TYR A 39 -2.16 11.03 5.21
N GLY A 40 -2.63 10.39 4.14
CA GLY A 40 -2.37 10.90 2.81
C GLY A 40 -3.36 10.37 1.77
N CYS A 41 -3.45 11.08 0.67
CA CYS A 41 -4.16 10.70 -0.52
C CYS A 41 -3.29 11.02 -1.73
N GLN A 42 -3.18 10.09 -2.67
CA GLN A 42 -2.55 10.33 -3.96
C GLN A 42 -3.51 9.95 -5.08
N ILE A 43 -3.60 10.81 -6.08
CA ILE A 43 -4.36 10.59 -7.32
C ILE A 43 -3.36 10.56 -8.46
N ALA A 44 -3.37 9.48 -9.22
CA ALA A 44 -2.52 9.32 -10.40
C ALA A 44 -3.36 9.39 -11.68
N GLU A 45 -2.82 10.09 -12.67
CA GLU A 45 -3.34 10.10 -14.03
C GLU A 45 -2.40 9.31 -14.94
N VAL A 46 -2.94 8.37 -15.71
CA VAL A 46 -2.14 7.47 -16.54
C VAL A 46 -2.66 7.43 -17.97
N ARG A 47 -1.75 7.20 -18.92
CA ARG A 47 -2.09 6.81 -20.30
C ARG A 47 -1.57 5.41 -20.55
N VAL A 48 -2.43 4.53 -21.02
CA VAL A 48 -2.04 3.16 -21.38
C VAL A 48 -2.21 2.92 -22.88
N ASN A 49 -1.19 2.34 -23.51
CA ASN A 49 -1.29 1.79 -24.85
C ASN A 49 -1.85 0.37 -24.75
N THR A 50 -3.09 0.18 -25.17
CA THR A 50 -3.81 -1.09 -25.07
C THR A 50 -3.23 -2.21 -25.95
N SER A 51 -2.40 -1.87 -26.94
CA SER A 51 -1.72 -2.87 -27.79
C SER A 51 -0.38 -3.34 -27.21
N THR A 52 0.25 -2.56 -26.33
CA THR A 52 1.60 -2.85 -25.79
C THR A 52 1.66 -2.94 -24.27
N GLY A 53 0.61 -2.54 -23.55
CA GLY A 53 0.62 -2.46 -22.08
C GLY A 53 1.47 -1.31 -21.54
N LYS A 54 2.10 -0.51 -22.42
CA LYS A 54 2.94 0.62 -22.00
C LYS A 54 2.08 1.63 -21.27
N THR A 55 2.47 1.94 -20.04
CA THR A 55 1.80 2.89 -19.18
C THR A 55 2.71 4.09 -18.95
N ASP A 56 2.23 5.28 -19.30
CA ASP A 56 2.88 6.55 -19.01
C ASP A 56 2.15 7.21 -17.83
N LEU A 57 2.89 7.66 -16.82
CA LEU A 57 2.36 8.51 -15.74
C LEU A 57 2.27 9.95 -16.26
N LEU A 58 1.08 10.54 -16.25
CA LEU A 58 0.83 11.89 -16.77
C LEU A 58 0.91 12.96 -15.69
N HIS A 59 0.37 12.66 -14.52
CA HIS A 59 0.34 13.58 -13.40
C HIS A 59 0.10 12.83 -12.09
N VAL A 60 0.57 13.39 -10.98
CA VAL A 60 0.22 12.93 -9.63
C VAL A 60 -0.13 14.14 -8.77
N THR A 61 -1.29 14.09 -8.11
CA THR A 61 -1.62 14.99 -7.00
C THR A 61 -1.47 14.23 -5.69
N ALA A 62 -0.64 14.74 -4.79
CA ALA A 62 -0.34 14.10 -3.50
C ALA A 62 -0.61 15.06 -2.34
N ALA A 63 -1.58 14.71 -1.49
CA ALA A 63 -1.93 15.44 -0.30
C ALA A 63 -1.56 14.65 0.95
N HIS A 64 -0.73 15.19 1.84
CA HIS A 64 -0.24 14.50 3.03
C HIS A 64 -0.40 15.34 4.30
N ASP A 65 -1.00 14.78 5.35
CA ASP A 65 -1.01 15.31 6.71
C ASP A 65 0.36 15.08 7.34
N VAL A 66 1.13 16.16 7.44
CA VAL A 66 2.50 16.14 7.96
C VAL A 66 2.67 16.91 9.25
N GLY A 67 1.56 17.27 9.90
CA GLY A 67 1.59 18.08 11.10
C GLY A 67 1.99 19.52 10.82
N HIS A 68 3.27 19.83 10.98
CA HIS A 68 3.84 21.14 10.69
C HIS A 68 5.06 20.98 9.77
N ILE A 69 5.09 21.75 8.67
CA ILE A 69 6.15 21.68 7.68
C ILE A 69 7.35 22.50 8.15
N ILE A 70 8.33 21.82 8.75
CA ILE A 70 9.58 22.46 9.21
C ILE A 70 10.43 22.95 8.03
N ASN A 71 10.52 22.16 6.96
CA ASN A 71 11.33 22.48 5.78
C ASN A 71 10.55 22.18 4.50
N PRO A 72 10.01 23.22 3.81
CA PRO A 72 9.24 23.05 2.58
C PRO A 72 9.99 22.36 1.45
N VAL A 73 11.29 22.65 1.27
CA VAL A 73 12.11 22.03 0.21
C VAL A 73 12.32 20.54 0.50
N GLY A 74 12.61 20.21 1.77
CA GLY A 74 12.75 18.82 2.21
C GLY A 74 11.46 18.02 2.08
N PHE A 75 10.33 18.62 2.46
CA PHE A 75 9.00 18.01 2.31
C PHE A 75 8.69 17.72 0.83
N ASN A 76 8.84 18.71 -0.05
CA ASN A 76 8.60 18.51 -1.49
C ASN A 76 9.53 17.45 -2.10
N GLY A 77 10.79 17.42 -1.66
CA GLY A 77 11.76 16.40 -2.09
C GLY A 77 11.36 14.99 -1.65
N GLN A 78 10.88 14.83 -0.41
CA GLN A 78 10.42 13.53 0.11
C GLN A 78 9.20 13.02 -0.66
N VAL A 79 8.19 13.88 -0.86
CA VAL A 79 6.99 13.49 -1.61
C VAL A 79 7.32 13.14 -3.05
N SER A 80 8.16 13.94 -3.73
CA SER A 80 8.60 13.66 -5.10
C SER A 80 9.39 12.35 -5.19
N GLY A 81 10.31 12.13 -4.26
CA GLY A 81 11.12 10.91 -4.19
C GLY A 81 10.28 9.68 -3.92
N GLY A 82 9.33 9.76 -3.00
CA GLY A 82 8.42 8.66 -2.68
C GLY A 82 7.51 8.29 -3.84
N ILE A 83 7.00 9.27 -4.58
CA ILE A 83 6.21 9.02 -5.81
C ILE A 83 7.08 8.36 -6.87
N ALA A 84 8.34 8.78 -7.04
CA ALA A 84 9.25 8.13 -7.98
C ALA A 84 9.52 6.66 -7.58
N GLN A 85 9.81 6.39 -6.31
CA GLN A 85 9.96 5.02 -5.80
C GLN A 85 8.69 4.19 -5.99
N GLY A 86 7.53 4.75 -5.68
CA GLY A 86 6.26 4.05 -5.85
C GLY A 86 5.89 3.82 -7.32
N PHE A 87 6.29 4.70 -8.25
CA PHE A 87 6.18 4.45 -9.69
C PHE A 87 7.05 3.26 -10.12
N GLY A 88 8.29 3.21 -9.63
CA GLY A 88 9.19 2.08 -9.84
C GLY A 88 8.55 0.78 -9.35
N TYR A 89 8.10 0.75 -8.10
CA TYR A 89 7.40 -0.39 -7.51
C TYR A 89 6.13 -0.79 -8.27
N ALA A 90 5.40 0.19 -8.82
CA ALA A 90 4.17 -0.04 -9.56
C ALA A 90 4.40 -0.70 -10.91
N LEU A 91 5.40 -0.25 -11.69
CA LEU A 91 5.48 -0.55 -13.13
C LEU A 91 6.80 -1.19 -13.58
N LEU A 92 7.90 -0.99 -12.85
CA LEU A 92 9.25 -1.27 -13.35
C LEU A 92 10.03 -2.30 -12.52
N GLU A 93 10.01 -2.16 -11.20
CA GLU A 93 10.91 -2.82 -10.25
C GLU A 93 10.52 -4.29 -10.02
N ASP A 94 10.92 -5.16 -10.96
CA ASP A 94 10.69 -6.60 -10.93
C ASP A 94 11.94 -7.35 -10.46
N PHE A 95 11.99 -7.67 -9.16
CA PHE A 95 13.09 -8.42 -8.56
C PHE A 95 12.97 -9.92 -8.87
N ASN A 96 13.67 -10.37 -9.91
CA ASN A 96 13.59 -11.74 -10.38
C ASN A 96 14.56 -12.65 -9.62
N ILE A 97 14.05 -13.78 -9.12
CA ILE A 97 14.83 -14.87 -8.53
C ILE A 97 14.48 -16.14 -9.29
N GLU A 98 15.49 -16.86 -9.78
CA GLU A 98 15.33 -18.16 -10.43
C GLU A 98 16.25 -19.18 -9.79
N ASN A 99 15.70 -20.33 -9.36
CA ASN A 99 16.46 -21.39 -8.68
C ASN A 99 17.27 -20.88 -7.47
N GLY A 100 16.70 -19.94 -6.71
CA GLY A 100 17.36 -19.33 -5.55
C GLY A 100 18.48 -18.34 -5.88
N GLN A 101 18.67 -17.99 -7.16
CA GLN A 101 19.65 -17.00 -7.61
C GLN A 101 18.95 -15.74 -8.09
N VAL A 102 19.44 -14.58 -7.67
CA VAL A 102 18.99 -13.28 -8.19
C VAL A 102 19.36 -13.19 -9.67
N LYS A 103 18.42 -12.77 -10.50
CA LYS A 103 18.63 -12.53 -11.94
C LYS A 103 18.63 -11.05 -12.32
N SER A 104 17.99 -10.22 -11.50
CA SER A 104 18.02 -8.76 -11.64
C SER A 104 19.26 -8.20 -10.94
N GLU A 105 20.45 -8.51 -11.45
CA GLU A 105 21.74 -8.23 -10.78
C GLU A 105 22.28 -6.80 -11.03
N ASN A 106 21.68 -6.05 -11.97
CA ASN A 106 22.16 -4.74 -12.38
C ASN A 106 21.01 -3.85 -12.91
N PHE A 107 21.21 -2.54 -13.07
CA PHE A 107 20.14 -1.59 -13.44
C PHE A 107 19.63 -1.69 -14.88
N ASP A 108 20.30 -2.47 -15.74
CA ASP A 108 19.77 -2.86 -17.05
C ASP A 108 18.78 -4.04 -16.98
N THR A 109 18.73 -4.74 -15.84
CA THR A 109 17.82 -5.87 -15.57
C THR A 109 16.83 -5.60 -14.43
N TYR A 110 17.17 -4.68 -13.53
CA TYR A 110 16.29 -4.09 -12.52
C TYR A 110 16.03 -2.62 -12.86
N LEU A 111 14.90 -2.36 -13.51
CA LEU A 111 14.62 -1.04 -14.05
C LEU A 111 14.19 -0.08 -12.94
N LEU A 112 14.96 0.98 -12.75
CA LEU A 112 14.59 2.12 -11.92
C LEU A 112 13.94 3.21 -12.79
N PRO A 113 13.06 4.04 -12.19
CA PRO A 113 12.53 5.22 -12.86
C PRO A 113 13.64 6.17 -13.29
N THR A 114 13.46 6.79 -14.45
CA THR A 114 14.33 7.84 -15.00
C THR A 114 13.61 9.19 -15.03
N ILE A 115 14.33 10.25 -15.38
CA ILE A 115 13.75 11.60 -15.56
C ILE A 115 12.64 11.65 -16.63
N LYS A 116 12.56 10.66 -17.53
CA LYS A 116 11.51 10.59 -18.56
C LYS A 116 10.22 9.94 -18.07
N ASP A 117 10.25 9.30 -16.90
CA ASP A 117 9.14 8.51 -16.39
C ASP A 117 8.27 9.29 -15.39
N ILE A 118 8.87 10.27 -14.70
CA ILE A 118 8.21 11.04 -13.65
C ILE A 118 7.77 12.41 -14.20
N PRO A 119 6.45 12.71 -14.23
CA PRO A 119 5.95 13.99 -14.70
C PRO A 119 6.02 15.06 -13.59
N GLU A 120 5.40 16.22 -13.84
CA GLU A 120 5.13 17.20 -12.79
C GLU A 120 4.19 16.62 -11.73
N ILE A 121 4.46 16.93 -10.46
CA ILE A 121 3.73 16.45 -9.29
C ILE A 121 3.15 17.65 -8.54
N THR A 122 1.85 17.64 -8.29
CA THR A 122 1.20 18.60 -7.39
C THR A 122 1.29 18.10 -5.96
N ILE A 123 1.99 18.82 -5.09
CA ILE A 123 2.21 18.45 -3.69
C ILE A 123 1.42 19.39 -2.78
N ILE A 124 0.60 18.80 -1.92
CA ILE A 124 -0.25 19.51 -0.95
C ILE A 124 0.14 19.04 0.45
N GLY A 125 0.70 19.96 1.23
CA GLY A 125 0.92 19.74 2.65
C GLY A 125 -0.32 20.12 3.45
N VAL A 126 -0.90 19.15 4.15
CA VAL A 126 -1.98 19.39 5.11
C VAL A 126 -1.34 19.57 6.49
N GLU A 127 -1.47 20.77 7.05
CA GLU A 127 -0.92 21.07 8.36
C GLU A 127 -1.95 20.83 9.47
N ASN A 128 -1.75 19.75 10.23
CA ASN A 128 -2.56 19.34 11.37
C ASN A 128 -1.64 18.97 12.55
N PRO A 129 -1.17 19.96 13.33
CA PRO A 129 -0.06 19.81 14.27
C PRO A 129 -0.21 18.66 15.26
N ASP A 130 0.84 17.84 15.41
CA ASP A 130 0.89 16.74 16.36
C ASP A 130 1.53 17.17 17.69
N GLN A 131 0.83 16.96 18.82
CA GLN A 131 1.34 17.31 20.14
C GLN A 131 2.59 16.50 20.53
N ALA A 132 2.76 15.29 20.00
CA ALA A 132 3.92 14.45 20.24
C ALA A 132 5.12 14.81 19.35
N GLY A 133 4.88 15.59 18.29
CA GLY A 133 5.86 15.98 17.30
C GLY A 133 6.65 17.23 17.68
N PRO A 134 7.95 17.33 17.32
CA PRO A 134 8.71 18.56 17.51
C PRO A 134 8.08 19.69 16.69
N LEU A 135 7.72 20.79 17.35
CA LEU A 135 7.03 21.92 16.71
C LEU A 135 5.71 21.55 16.02
N GLY A 136 5.09 20.42 16.38
CA GLY A 136 3.88 19.94 15.71
C GLY A 136 4.12 19.04 14.49
N ALA A 137 5.37 18.74 14.14
CA ALA A 137 5.71 18.00 12.92
C ALA A 137 5.50 16.49 13.03
N LYS A 138 5.12 15.86 11.90
CA LYS A 138 5.05 14.40 11.73
C LYS A 138 6.07 13.92 10.69
N GLY A 139 6.37 12.62 10.72
CA GLY A 139 7.25 12.00 9.73
C GLY A 139 6.59 11.87 8.36
N ILE A 140 7.37 11.95 7.28
CA ILE A 140 6.82 11.83 5.91
C ILE A 140 7.65 10.91 4.98
N GLY A 141 8.77 10.36 5.47
CA GLY A 141 9.67 9.56 4.64
C GLY A 141 8.98 8.36 3.98
N GLU A 142 8.47 7.42 4.79
CA GLU A 142 7.76 6.24 4.27
C GLU A 142 6.37 6.57 3.69
N PRO A 143 5.51 7.40 4.33
CA PRO A 143 4.15 7.64 3.85
C PRO A 143 4.06 8.28 2.45
N ALA A 144 5.11 9.01 2.03
CA ALA A 144 5.20 9.55 0.67
C ALA A 144 5.26 8.45 -0.42
N THR A 145 5.82 7.29 -0.10
CA THR A 145 6.07 6.19 -1.03
C THR A 145 4.89 5.22 -1.10
N GLU A 146 4.22 4.98 0.03
CA GLU A 146 3.21 3.92 0.20
C GLU A 146 2.03 4.01 -0.78
N LEU A 147 1.65 5.23 -1.17
CA LEU A 147 0.39 5.48 -1.88
C LEU A 147 0.52 5.43 -3.41
N ALA A 148 1.71 5.71 -3.96
CA ALA A 148 1.87 5.96 -5.39
C ALA A 148 1.56 4.72 -6.24
N ALA A 149 2.01 3.54 -5.82
CA ALA A 149 1.75 2.32 -6.57
C ALA A 149 0.27 1.91 -6.54
N ALA A 150 -0.42 2.13 -5.42
CA ALA A 150 -1.85 1.92 -5.32
C ALA A 150 -2.63 2.90 -6.21
N ALA A 151 -2.26 4.17 -6.22
CA ALA A 151 -2.88 5.20 -7.07
C ALA A 151 -2.72 4.85 -8.57
N ILE A 152 -1.51 4.45 -9.00
CA ILE A 152 -1.23 4.04 -10.38
C ILE A 152 -2.04 2.79 -10.75
N ASN A 153 -2.06 1.77 -9.89
CA ASN A 153 -2.86 0.57 -10.12
C ASN A 153 -4.36 0.90 -10.24
N ASN A 154 -4.89 1.77 -9.37
CA ASN A 154 -6.29 2.19 -9.43
C ASN A 154 -6.60 2.93 -10.75
N ALA A 155 -5.73 3.84 -11.17
CA ALA A 155 -5.87 4.57 -12.42
C ALA A 155 -5.84 3.63 -13.65
N LEU A 156 -4.92 2.66 -13.66
CA LEU A 156 -4.86 1.64 -14.71
C LEU A 156 -6.08 0.71 -14.70
N SER A 157 -6.49 0.28 -13.51
CA SER A 157 -7.68 -0.56 -13.32
C SER A 157 -8.92 0.13 -13.88
N PHE A 158 -9.06 1.43 -13.62
CA PHE A 158 -10.12 2.26 -14.18
C PHE A 158 -10.01 2.38 -15.71
N ALA A 159 -8.83 2.73 -16.23
CA ALA A 159 -8.60 2.93 -17.66
C ALA A 159 -8.87 1.66 -18.52
N LEU A 160 -8.61 0.48 -17.96
CA LEU A 160 -8.75 -0.80 -18.65
C LEU A 160 -10.01 -1.58 -18.27
N ASN A 161 -10.82 -1.07 -17.32
CA ASN A 161 -11.90 -1.82 -16.69
C ASN A 161 -11.46 -3.21 -16.22
N ALA A 162 -10.28 -3.28 -15.62
CA ALA A 162 -9.62 -4.49 -15.15
C ALA A 162 -9.20 -4.34 -13.69
N ARG A 163 -8.86 -5.43 -13.02
CA ARG A 163 -8.36 -5.41 -11.64
C ARG A 163 -7.04 -6.14 -11.57
N PHE A 164 -6.01 -5.45 -11.10
CA PHE A 164 -4.70 -6.05 -10.88
C PHE A 164 -4.43 -6.23 -9.39
N ASN A 165 -4.00 -7.44 -9.02
CA ASN A 165 -3.71 -7.84 -7.64
C ASN A 165 -2.23 -8.23 -7.46
N LYS A 166 -1.38 -7.91 -8.43
CA LYS A 166 0.04 -8.21 -8.43
C LYS A 166 0.80 -7.06 -9.05
N LEU A 167 1.84 -6.61 -8.36
CA LEU A 167 2.83 -5.67 -8.86
C LEU A 167 4.15 -6.42 -9.15
N PRO A 168 5.01 -5.85 -10.02
CA PRO A 168 4.75 -4.68 -10.85
C PRO A 168 3.81 -4.99 -12.02
N LEU A 169 3.11 -3.96 -12.52
CA LEU A 169 2.28 -3.97 -13.73
C LEU A 169 3.17 -3.75 -14.96
N THR A 170 4.04 -4.72 -15.23
CA THR A 170 4.85 -4.75 -16.45
C THR A 170 3.96 -4.78 -17.70
N LEU A 171 4.53 -4.51 -18.86
CA LEU A 171 3.82 -4.46 -20.15
C LEU A 171 2.96 -5.71 -20.37
N GLU A 172 3.55 -6.88 -20.16
CA GLU A 172 2.88 -8.17 -20.27
C GLU A 172 1.89 -8.42 -19.13
N GLN A 173 2.15 -7.96 -17.91
CA GLN A 173 1.21 -8.07 -16.80
C GLN A 173 -0.06 -7.25 -17.07
N VAL A 174 0.07 -6.09 -17.72
CA VAL A 174 -1.04 -5.23 -18.13
C VAL A 174 -1.87 -5.87 -19.24
N ILE A 175 -1.24 -6.45 -20.27
CA ILE A 175 -1.96 -7.04 -21.41
C ILE A 175 -2.49 -8.44 -21.09
N LEU A 176 -1.65 -9.31 -20.54
CA LEU A 176 -1.91 -10.74 -20.40
C LEU A 176 -2.46 -11.08 -19.02
N GLY A 177 -2.32 -10.20 -18.04
CA GLY A 177 -2.65 -10.49 -16.64
C GLY A 177 -1.61 -11.34 -15.91
N TYR A 178 -0.48 -11.66 -16.56
CA TYR A 178 0.64 -12.38 -15.97
C TYR A 178 1.97 -11.97 -16.59
N ASN A 179 3.03 -12.07 -15.79
CA ASN A 179 4.40 -11.83 -16.22
C ASN A 179 4.92 -13.03 -17.06
N LEU A 180 5.62 -12.74 -18.16
CA LEU A 180 6.19 -13.74 -19.08
C LEU A 180 7.44 -14.40 -18.50
N LYS A 181 8.05 -13.83 -17.46
CA LYS A 181 9.10 -14.47 -16.68
C LYS A 181 8.50 -15.62 -15.88
N LYS A 182 9.17 -16.79 -15.91
CA LYS A 182 8.72 -17.94 -15.13
C LYS A 182 8.83 -17.62 -13.64
N PRO A 183 7.73 -17.69 -12.85
CA PRO A 183 7.86 -17.54 -11.41
C PRO A 183 8.68 -18.69 -10.84
N ALA A 184 9.65 -18.40 -9.95
CA ALA A 184 10.30 -19.44 -9.17
C ALA A 184 9.26 -20.20 -8.36
N ARG A 185 9.26 -21.53 -8.46
CA ARG A 185 8.34 -22.36 -7.67
C ARG A 185 8.74 -22.28 -6.21
N GLN A 186 7.77 -22.33 -5.30
CA GLN A 186 8.06 -22.37 -3.86
C GLN A 186 9.02 -23.51 -3.49
N SER A 187 8.98 -24.63 -4.22
CA SER A 187 9.94 -25.75 -4.10
C SER A 187 11.38 -25.39 -4.49
N GLU A 188 11.57 -24.43 -5.40
CA GLU A 188 12.88 -23.96 -5.87
C GLU A 188 13.46 -22.89 -4.93
N LEU A 189 12.61 -22.17 -4.18
CA LEU A 189 13.03 -21.24 -3.11
C LEU A 189 13.40 -21.96 -1.80
N ILE A 190 12.92 -23.20 -1.58
CA ILE A 190 13.23 -24.03 -0.40
C ILE A 190 14.53 -24.83 -0.64
N GLY A 191 15.55 -24.18 -1.19
CA GLY A 191 16.90 -24.71 -1.21
C GLY A 191 17.46 -24.77 0.22
N TRP A 192 17.71 -25.98 0.72
CA TRP A 192 18.59 -26.28 1.86
C TRP A 192 18.21 -25.68 3.24
N LYS A 193 17.17 -26.21 3.89
CA LYS A 193 17.05 -26.18 5.37
C LYS A 193 16.67 -27.56 5.93
N PRO A 194 17.26 -28.00 7.06
CA PRO A 194 16.87 -29.24 7.70
C PRO A 194 15.44 -29.13 8.23
N ILE A 195 14.67 -30.19 8.01
CA ILE A 195 13.24 -30.30 8.30
C ILE A 195 13.03 -30.22 9.82
N THR A 196 12.63 -29.05 10.31
CA THR A 196 11.79 -28.92 11.51
C THR A 196 10.58 -28.10 11.09
N LYS A 197 9.65 -28.74 10.39
CA LYS A 197 8.34 -28.13 10.10
C LYS A 197 7.59 -27.97 11.41
N LYS A 198 7.45 -26.73 11.89
CA LYS A 198 6.28 -26.36 12.68
C LYS A 198 5.07 -26.64 11.78
N GLN A 199 4.27 -27.63 12.16
CA GLN A 199 3.12 -28.06 11.40
C GLN A 199 2.04 -26.96 11.54
N VAL A 200 2.10 -25.95 10.67
CA VAL A 200 1.02 -24.97 10.56
C VAL A 200 -0.16 -25.71 9.95
N LEU A 201 -1.32 -25.68 10.62
CA LEU A 201 -2.56 -26.19 10.07
C LEU A 201 -2.75 -25.56 8.69
N ARG A 202 -2.78 -26.40 7.66
CA ARG A 202 -3.01 -25.92 6.30
C ARG A 202 -4.51 -25.72 6.15
N LEU A 203 -4.91 -24.53 5.71
CA LEU A 203 -6.20 -24.37 5.04
C LEU A 203 -6.17 -25.29 3.81
N THR A 204 -6.81 -26.44 3.92
CA THR A 204 -6.90 -27.41 2.81
C THR A 204 -8.07 -27.09 1.90
N ASP A 205 -9.13 -26.46 2.43
CA ASP A 205 -10.41 -26.32 1.75
C ASP A 205 -10.96 -24.89 1.90
N VAL A 206 -10.51 -23.99 1.01
CA VAL A 206 -11.07 -22.64 0.86
C VAL A 206 -11.75 -22.55 -0.50
N THR A 207 -13.04 -22.25 -0.50
CA THR A 207 -13.76 -21.88 -1.72
C THR A 207 -14.04 -20.38 -1.70
N VAL A 208 -13.85 -19.72 -2.84
CA VAL A 208 -14.18 -18.30 -2.99
C VAL A 208 -15.16 -18.17 -4.15
N THR A 209 -16.40 -17.82 -3.83
CA THR A 209 -17.44 -17.52 -4.81
C THR A 209 -17.51 -16.01 -5.00
N ARG A 210 -17.44 -15.55 -6.26
CA ARG A 210 -17.54 -14.13 -6.59
C ARG A 210 -18.97 -13.80 -6.98
N ALA A 211 -19.62 -12.97 -6.18
CA ALA A 211 -20.91 -12.41 -6.54
C ALA A 211 -20.72 -11.26 -7.55
N LYS A 212 -21.58 -11.20 -8.57
CA LYS A 212 -21.54 -10.17 -9.61
C LYS A 212 -22.48 -9.00 -9.33
N THR A 213 -23.52 -9.24 -8.54
CA THR A 213 -24.57 -8.27 -8.21
C THR A 213 -24.89 -8.33 -6.71
N LEU A 214 -25.45 -7.26 -6.17
CA LEU A 214 -25.86 -7.23 -4.76
C LEU A 214 -26.91 -8.30 -4.43
N PRO A 215 -27.96 -8.53 -5.23
CA PRO A 215 -28.94 -9.59 -4.95
C PRO A 215 -28.33 -11.00 -4.95
N GLU A 216 -27.37 -11.27 -5.85
CA GLU A 216 -26.66 -12.55 -5.87
C GLU A 216 -25.81 -12.74 -4.60
N ALA A 217 -25.13 -11.69 -4.14
CA ALA A 217 -24.36 -11.73 -2.90
C ALA A 217 -25.25 -12.00 -1.69
N LEU A 218 -26.40 -11.32 -1.60
CA LEU A 218 -27.38 -11.53 -0.52
C LEU A 218 -27.96 -12.95 -0.55
N ALA A 219 -28.23 -13.50 -1.73
CA ALA A 219 -28.72 -14.87 -1.88
C ALA A 219 -27.67 -15.93 -1.48
N LEU A 220 -26.40 -15.67 -1.78
CA LEU A 220 -25.29 -16.53 -1.34
C LEU A 220 -25.06 -16.42 0.18
N LEU A 221 -25.21 -15.22 0.75
CA LEU A 221 -25.08 -14.98 2.20
C LEU A 221 -26.21 -15.57 3.03
N ALA A 222 -27.37 -15.81 2.43
CA ALA A 222 -28.47 -16.50 3.08
C ALA A 222 -28.20 -18.01 3.30
N GLN A 223 -27.10 -18.55 2.76
CA GLN A 223 -26.67 -19.93 2.99
C GLN A 223 -25.89 -20.03 4.31
N ASP A 224 -26.07 -21.13 5.04
CA ASP A 224 -25.28 -21.39 6.24
C ASP A 224 -23.79 -21.59 5.91
N ASP A 225 -22.92 -21.18 6.83
CA ASP A 225 -21.46 -21.43 6.78
C ASP A 225 -20.69 -20.68 5.67
N VAL A 226 -21.07 -19.42 5.44
CA VAL A 226 -20.43 -18.54 4.46
C VAL A 226 -19.96 -17.24 5.11
N SER A 227 -18.74 -16.81 4.78
CA SER A 227 -18.14 -15.56 5.25
C SER A 227 -17.90 -14.58 4.11
N ILE A 228 -17.95 -13.28 4.38
CA ILE A 228 -17.69 -12.24 3.39
C ILE A 228 -16.20 -11.93 3.31
N ILE A 229 -15.69 -11.67 2.12
CA ILE A 229 -14.42 -10.98 1.89
C ILE A 229 -14.65 -9.78 0.98
N ALA A 230 -14.18 -8.61 1.40
CA ALA A 230 -14.35 -7.33 0.70
C ALA A 230 -13.00 -6.68 0.37
N GLY A 231 -11.97 -7.52 0.19
CA GLY A 231 -10.55 -7.12 0.17
C GLY A 231 -9.81 -7.57 1.43
N GLY A 232 -8.48 -7.43 1.42
CA GLY A 232 -7.61 -7.84 2.53
C GLY A 232 -7.37 -9.36 2.63
N THR A 233 -6.55 -9.77 3.59
CA THR A 233 -6.25 -11.19 3.87
C THR A 233 -6.72 -11.67 5.23
N ASP A 234 -7.34 -10.81 6.05
CA ASP A 234 -7.58 -11.07 7.47
C ASP A 234 -8.49 -12.28 7.71
N VAL A 235 -9.56 -12.42 6.92
CA VAL A 235 -10.47 -13.57 7.00
C VAL A 235 -9.74 -14.88 6.66
N ILE A 236 -8.82 -14.85 5.69
CA ILE A 236 -7.99 -15.99 5.30
C ILE A 236 -6.94 -16.31 6.38
N VAL A 237 -6.39 -15.27 7.02
CA VAL A 237 -5.43 -15.41 8.13
C VAL A 237 -6.11 -16.01 9.36
N GLN A 238 -7.29 -15.52 9.74
CA GLN A 238 -8.10 -16.10 10.82
C GLN A 238 -8.51 -17.54 10.50
N GLY A 239 -8.76 -17.85 9.23
CA GLY A 239 -9.03 -19.22 8.77
C GLY A 239 -7.90 -20.21 9.03
N ARG A 240 -6.65 -19.76 9.21
CA ARG A 240 -5.50 -20.63 9.55
C ARG A 240 -5.61 -21.21 10.96
N LEU A 241 -6.49 -20.66 11.80
CA LEU A 241 -6.76 -21.12 13.16
C LEU A 241 -7.85 -22.20 13.20
N GLN A 242 -8.47 -22.53 12.06
CA GLN A 242 -9.61 -23.43 11.98
C GLN A 242 -9.30 -24.62 11.06
N THR A 243 -9.91 -25.78 11.34
CA THR A 243 -9.77 -27.00 10.54
C THR A 243 -10.98 -27.28 9.65
N LYS A 244 -11.95 -26.36 9.61
CA LYS A 244 -13.17 -26.47 8.83
C LYS A 244 -12.97 -25.88 7.42
N ALA A 245 -13.68 -26.41 6.44
CA ALA A 245 -13.78 -25.80 5.12
C ALA A 245 -14.35 -24.38 5.24
N MET A 246 -13.81 -23.47 4.46
CA MET A 246 -14.20 -22.06 4.48
C MET A 246 -14.81 -21.69 3.13
N ASN A 247 -16.06 -21.26 3.14
CA ASN A 247 -16.73 -20.72 1.97
C ASN A 247 -16.74 -19.20 2.08
N LEU A 248 -16.09 -18.53 1.13
CA LEU A 248 -15.98 -17.08 1.09
C LEU A 248 -16.81 -16.51 -0.07
N ILE A 249 -17.55 -15.44 0.19
CA ILE A 249 -18.16 -14.62 -0.86
C ILE A 249 -17.32 -13.35 -1.03
N ASP A 250 -16.69 -13.23 -2.19
CA ASP A 250 -15.98 -12.02 -2.58
C ASP A 250 -16.98 -10.98 -3.13
N ILE A 251 -17.18 -9.92 -2.36
CA ILE A 251 -18.06 -8.79 -2.68
C ILE A 251 -17.29 -7.57 -3.21
N SER A 252 -15.96 -7.66 -3.32
CA SER A 252 -15.08 -6.52 -3.66
C SER A 252 -15.31 -5.95 -5.07
N ARG A 253 -16.11 -6.63 -5.90
CA ARG A 253 -16.34 -6.31 -7.30
C ARG A 253 -17.80 -6.08 -7.67
N ILE A 254 -18.69 -5.98 -6.67
CA ILE A 254 -20.11 -5.68 -6.91
C ILE A 254 -20.24 -4.18 -7.23
N PRO A 255 -20.68 -3.81 -8.45
CA PRO A 255 -20.78 -2.40 -8.86
C PRO A 255 -21.53 -1.52 -7.85
N GLU A 256 -22.63 -2.04 -7.32
CA GLU A 256 -23.51 -1.38 -6.34
C GLU A 256 -22.81 -1.07 -5.00
N LEU A 257 -21.73 -1.77 -4.66
CA LEU A 257 -20.96 -1.55 -3.42
C LEU A 257 -19.71 -0.69 -3.63
N THR A 258 -19.45 -0.27 -4.87
CA THR A 258 -18.23 0.46 -5.25
C THR A 258 -18.50 1.92 -5.67
N GLN A 259 -19.72 2.40 -5.45
CA GLN A 259 -20.12 3.75 -5.85
C GLN A 259 -19.61 4.81 -4.87
N ILE A 260 -19.27 5.98 -5.42
CA ILE A 260 -19.06 7.22 -4.67
C ILE A 260 -20.19 8.16 -5.09
N THR A 261 -21.00 8.60 -4.14
CA THR A 261 -22.06 9.60 -4.37
C THR A 261 -21.78 10.84 -3.54
N GLU A 262 -22.15 12.00 -4.09
CA GLU A 262 -22.08 13.28 -3.39
C GLU A 262 -23.52 13.80 -3.26
N ASP A 263 -23.99 13.95 -2.02
CA ASP A 263 -25.31 14.51 -1.72
C ASP A 263 -25.17 15.59 -0.64
N ASN A 264 -25.74 16.77 -0.89
CA ASN A 264 -25.81 17.89 0.07
C ASN A 264 -24.49 18.25 0.78
N GLY A 265 -23.36 18.14 0.08
CA GLY A 265 -22.03 18.44 0.63
C GLY A 265 -21.41 17.31 1.47
N ALA A 266 -22.00 16.12 1.45
CA ALA A 266 -21.44 14.89 2.02
C ALA A 266 -21.05 13.92 0.89
N VAL A 267 -19.87 13.30 1.03
CA VAL A 267 -19.41 12.23 0.14
C VAL A 267 -19.69 10.89 0.80
N VAL A 268 -20.48 10.04 0.15
CA VAL A 268 -20.76 8.66 0.57
C VAL A 268 -19.93 7.72 -0.30
N ILE A 269 -19.10 6.91 0.35
CA ILE A 269 -18.22 5.94 -0.31
C ILE A 269 -18.71 4.53 0.06
N GLY A 270 -19.10 3.74 -0.93
CA GLY A 270 -19.53 2.36 -0.76
C GLY A 270 -21.05 2.18 -0.65
N ALA A 271 -21.46 0.99 -0.20
CA ALA A 271 -22.82 0.46 -0.18
C ALA A 271 -23.88 1.18 0.67
N ALA A 272 -23.62 2.40 1.14
CA ALA A 272 -24.56 3.17 1.96
C ALA A 272 -25.39 4.17 1.12
N GLY A 273 -25.76 3.78 -0.10
CA GLY A 273 -26.71 4.51 -0.92
C GLY A 273 -28.14 4.05 -0.63
N ASP A 274 -28.90 4.92 0.03
CA ASP A 274 -30.34 4.91 0.27
C ASP A 274 -30.95 3.65 0.93
N ILE A 275 -31.02 3.68 2.27
CA ILE A 275 -32.10 3.07 3.07
C ILE A 275 -32.88 4.19 3.74
#